data_AF-F3FW76-F1
#
_entry.id   AF-F3FW76-F1
#
_cell.length_a   1.000
_cell.length_b   1.000
_cell.length_c   1.000
_cell.angle_alpha   90.00
_cell.angle_beta   90.00
_cell.angle_gamma   90.00
#
_symmetry.space_group_name_H-M   'P 1'
#
loop_
_entity.id
_entity.type
_entity.pdbx_description
1 polymer ?
#
loop_
_entity_poly.entity_id
_entity_poly.type
_entity_poly.pdbx_seq_one_letter_code
_entity_poly.pdbx_strand_id
1 'polypeptide(L)' 'MVEFFERFSIDLNDYDPYRYFLEEGFNFFSFRRAKDRRGNIPLRVGMLYSALKARRWDTQAF' A
#
# COMPACT_ATOMS: atom_id res chain seq x y z
N MET A 1 -1.42 -2.78 9.13
CA MET A 1 -2.25 -2.14 8.07
C MET A 1 -3.60 -2.83 7.87
N VAL A 2 -3.69 -4.17 7.90
CA VAL A 2 -4.96 -4.89 7.71
C VAL A 2 -6.07 -4.43 8.67
N GLU A 3 -5.77 -4.27 9.96
CA GLU A 3 -6.72 -3.79 10.97
C GLU A 3 -7.32 -2.40 10.67
N PHE A 4 -6.56 -1.51 10.01
CA PHE A 4 -7.06 -0.20 9.60
C PHE A 4 -8.15 -0.36 8.55
N PHE A 5 -7.89 -1.18 7.52
CA PHE A 5 -8.85 -1.40 6.44
C PHE A 5 -10.15 -2.04 6.96
N GLU A 6 -10.03 -3.02 7.87
CA GLU A 6 -11.19 -3.64 8.52
C GLU A 6 -11.98 -2.64 9.37
N ARG A 7 -11.29 -1.89 10.23
CA ARG A 7 -11.93 -0.95 11.16
C ARG A 7 -12.65 0.20 10.47
N PHE A 8 -12.17 0.63 9.31
CA PHE A 8 -12.78 1.69 8.52
C PHE A 8 -13.59 1.16 7.33
N SER A 9 -13.77 -0.16 7.21
CA SER A 9 -14.51 -0.81 6.12
C SER A 9 -14.09 -0.29 4.74
N ILE A 10 -12.78 -0.24 4.52
CA ILE A 10 -12.17 0.22 3.27
C ILE A 10 -11.90 -1.00 2.40
N ASP A 11 -12.42 -0.98 1.16
CA ASP A 11 -12.09 -2.00 0.16
C ASP A 11 -10.61 -1.91 -0.21
N LEU A 12 -9.90 -3.04 -0.12
CA LEU A 12 -8.49 -3.12 -0.46
C LEU A 12 -8.25 -2.92 -1.95
N ASN A 13 -9.19 -3.26 -2.84
CA ASN A 13 -9.10 -3.06 -4.29
C ASN A 13 -7.70 -3.38 -4.87
N ASP A 14 -6.87 -2.38 -5.14
CA ASP A 14 -5.52 -2.48 -5.71
C ASP A 14 -4.37 -2.22 -4.70
N TYR A 15 -4.66 -2.32 -3.41
CA TYR A 15 -3.69 -2.18 -2.32
C TYR A 15 -2.60 -3.24 -2.42
N ASP A 16 -1.35 -2.79 -2.52
CA ASP A 16 -0.17 -3.65 -2.52
C ASP A 16 0.84 -3.16 -1.47
N PRO A 17 1.06 -3.91 -0.37
CA PRO A 17 1.95 -3.49 0.70
C PRO A 17 3.41 -3.37 0.22
N TYR A 18 3.81 -4.12 -0.81
CA TYR A 18 5.15 -4.04 -1.38
C TYR A 18 5.42 -2.75 -2.13
N ARG A 19 4.41 -1.91 -2.41
CA ARG A 19 4.65 -0.54 -2.92
C ARG A 19 5.22 0.37 -1.84
N TYR A 20 4.80 0.14 -0.60
CA TYR A 20 4.98 1.08 0.50
C TYR A 20 5.99 0.65 1.54
N PHE A 21 6.13 -0.65 1.74
CA PHE A 21 6.96 -1.22 2.79
C PHE A 21 8.04 -2.10 2.16
N LEU A 22 9.25 -2.00 2.72
CA LEU A 22 10.27 -3.02 2.53
C LEU A 22 9.88 -4.23 3.37
N GLU A 23 10.15 -5.43 2.85
CA GLU A 23 10.05 -6.63 3.66
C GLU A 23 11.09 -6.57 4.79
N GLU A 24 10.73 -7.10 5.95
CA GLU A 24 11.70 -7.33 7.00
C GLU A 24 12.70 -8.41 6.54
N GLY A 25 14.00 -8.11 6.66
CA GLY A 25 15.08 -9.03 6.28
C GLY A 25 15.58 -8.89 4.84
N PHE A 26 16.51 -9.76 4.46
CA PHE A 26 17.11 -9.76 3.13
C PHE A 26 16.35 -10.72 2.20
N ASN A 27 15.57 -10.17 1.26
CA ASN A 27 14.98 -10.95 0.18
C ASN A 27 15.84 -10.85 -1.09
N PHE A 28 16.58 -11.93 -1.38
CA PHE A 28 17.44 -12.01 -2.57
C PHE A 28 16.67 -11.78 -3.86
N PHE A 29 15.38 -12.16 -3.95
CA PHE A 29 14.58 -12.00 -5.17
C PHE A 29 13.86 -10.65 -5.28
N SER A 30 14.09 -9.70 -4.37
CA SER A 30 13.50 -8.35 -4.41
C SER A 30 13.76 -7.63 -5.74
N PHE A 31 14.91 -7.87 -6.38
CA PHE A 31 15.25 -7.31 -7.69
C PHE A 31 14.38 -7.80 -8.84
N ARG A 32 13.63 -8.90 -8.68
CA ARG A 32 12.71 -9.41 -9.71
C ARG A 32 11.36 -8.70 -9.71
N ARG A 33 11.03 -7.95 -8.64
CA ARG A 33 9.78 -7.19 -8.57
C ARG A 33 9.80 -5.99 -9.50
N ALA A 34 8.62 -5.63 -9.99
CA ALA A 34 8.41 -4.36 -10.69
C ALA A 34 8.88 -3.19 -9.80
N LYS A 35 9.43 -2.14 -10.41
CA LYS A 35 10.17 -1.07 -9.70
C LYS A 35 9.30 -0.35 -8.65
N ASP A 36 8.02 -0.22 -8.94
CA ASP A 36 6.97 0.35 -8.10
C ASP A 36 6.62 -0.53 -6.89
N ARG A 37 6.91 -1.84 -6.94
CA ARG A 37 6.63 -2.83 -5.88
C ARG A 37 7.85 -3.16 -5.00
N ARG A 38 8.80 -2.23 -4.87
CA ARG A 38 10.05 -2.40 -4.09
C ARG A 38 10.11 -1.57 -2.81
N GLY A 39 8.96 -1.15 -2.28
CA GLY A 39 8.87 -0.35 -1.05
C GLY A 39 9.39 1.07 -1.20
N ASN A 40 9.51 1.58 -2.43
CA ASN A 40 10.09 2.88 -2.72
C ASN A 40 9.07 4.04 -2.71
N ILE A 41 7.78 3.73 -2.61
CA ILE A 41 6.72 4.75 -2.58
C ILE A 41 6.37 5.02 -1.11
N PRO A 42 6.59 6.22 -0.57
CA PRO A 42 6.25 6.50 0.82
C PRO A 42 4.73 6.45 1.02
N LEU A 43 4.27 5.68 2.02
CA LEU A 43 2.88 5.72 2.47
C LEU A 43 2.60 7.06 3.16
N ARG A 44 1.71 7.88 2.59
CA ARG A 44 1.38 9.20 3.13
C ARG A 44 0.05 9.15 3.88
N VAL A 45 -0.07 9.95 4.94
CA VAL A 45 -1.35 10.12 5.67
C VAL A 45 -2.48 10.60 4.74
N GLY A 46 -2.15 11.42 3.75
CA GLY A 46 -3.11 11.84 2.71
C GLY A 46 -3.72 10.68 1.92
N MET A 47 -2.96 9.60 1.66
CA MET A 47 -3.47 8.41 0.98
C MET A 47 -4.52 7.69 1.86
N LEU A 48 -4.24 7.56 3.17
CA LEU A 48 -5.19 7.00 4.12
C LEU A 48 -6.48 7.83 4.19
N TYR A 49 -6.36 9.15 4.18
CA TYR A 49 -7.49 10.06 4.17
C TYR A 49 -8.35 9.93 2.90
N SER A 50 -7.70 9.89 1.73
CA SER A 50 -8.39 9.67 0.45
C SER A 50 -9.10 8.32 0.43
N ALA A 51 -8.46 7.26 0.91
CA ALA A 51 -9.06 5.93 1.00
C ALA A 51 -10.26 5.89 1.94
N LEU A 52 -10.19 6.62 3.06
CA LEU A 52 -11.31 6.74 4.00
C LEU A 52 -12.50 7.49 3.37
N LYS A 53 -12.23 8.57 2.63
CA LYS A 53 -13.26 9.31 1.89
C LYS A 53 -13.92 8.47 0.80
N ALA A 54 -13.13 7.72 0.04
CA ALA A 54 -13.62 6.90 -1.06
C ALA A 54 -14.14 5.52 -0.62
N ARG A 55 -13.92 5.14 0.65
CA ARG A 55 -14.17 3.78 1.20
C ARG A 55 -13.49 2.66 0.40
N ARG A 56 -12.43 3.00 -0.34
CA ARG A 56 -11.61 2.05 -1.12
C ARG A 56 -10.18 2.56 -1.25
N TRP A 57 -9.23 1.66 -1.38
CA TRP A 57 -7.89 1.99 -1.84
C TRP A 57 -7.89 2.18 -3.37
N ASP A 58 -7.21 3.21 -3.86
CA ASP A 58 -7.14 3.51 -5.29
C ASP A 58 -5.78 4.11 -5.61
N THR A 59 -4.85 3.28 -6.10
CA THR A 59 -3.47 3.73 -6.35
C THR A 59 -3.31 4.70 -7.50
N GLN A 60 -4.35 4.94 -8.29
CA GLN A 60 -4.33 5.97 -9.34
C GLN A 60 -4.77 7.35 -8.81
N ALA A 61 -5.34 7.40 -7.60
CA ALA A 61 -5.82 8.63 -6.99
C ALA A 61 -4.73 9.44 -6.27
N PHE A 62 -3.48 8.95 -6.19
CA PHE A 62 -2.39 9.56 -5.42
C PHE A 62 -0.99 9.29 -5.96
#